data_AF-A0A2N7Q815-F1
#
_entry.id   AF-A0A2N7Q815-F1
#
_cell.length_a   1.000
_cell.length_b   1.000
_cell.length_c   1.000
_cell.angle_alpha   90.00
_cell.angle_beta   90.00
_cell.angle_gamma   90.00
#
_symmetry.space_group_name_H-M   'P 1'
#
loop_
_entity.id
_entity.type
_entity.pdbx_description
1 polymer ?
#
loop_
_entity_poly.entity_id
_entity_poly.type
_entity_poly.pdbx_seq_one_letter_code
_entity_poly.pdbx_strand_id
1 'polypeptide(L)'
;MKKSELKATKISCPTHNSFDQGEKEDQDLPGEQIVEMPINGVLDLHTFQPKEVKELVNDYIEECLRRGLYDLRIIHGKGTGTLKAIVHSI
;
A
#
# COMPACT_ATOMS: atom_id res chain seq x y z
N MET A 1 -21.70 58.63 -0.31
CA MET A 1 -21.90 57.56 0.68
C MET A 1 -20.61 57.30 1.44
N LYS A 2 -20.72 57.13 2.76
CA LYS A 2 -19.66 57.02 3.76
C LYS A 2 -18.80 55.77 3.52
N LYS A 3 -17.48 55.92 3.36
CA LYS A 3 -16.55 54.80 3.53
C LYS A 3 -15.87 54.99 4.88
N SER A 4 -16.38 54.23 5.84
CA SER A 4 -16.00 54.19 7.24
C SER A 4 -14.57 53.67 7.43
N GLU A 5 -13.81 54.40 8.24
CA GLU A 5 -12.51 53.99 8.77
C GLU A 5 -12.68 52.75 9.66
N LEU A 6 -11.90 51.70 9.40
CA LEU A 6 -11.72 50.59 10.32
C LEU A 6 -10.36 50.76 11.00
N LYS A 7 -10.40 51.16 12.27
CA LYS A 7 -9.23 51.24 13.16
C LYS A 7 -8.73 49.82 13.46
N ALA A 8 -7.52 49.49 13.01
CA ALA A 8 -6.84 48.27 13.44
C ALA A 8 -6.12 48.53 14.78
N THR A 9 -6.54 47.81 15.82
CA THR A 9 -5.90 47.85 17.14
C THR A 9 -4.62 47.02 17.11
N LYS A 10 -3.51 47.66 17.48
CA LYS A 10 -2.18 47.05 17.59
C LYS A 10 -2.12 46.17 18.84
N ILE A 11 -2.20 44.86 18.68
CA ILE A 11 -1.88 43.90 19.74
C ILE A 11 -0.38 43.60 19.61
N SER A 12 0.44 44.20 20.48
CA SER A 12 1.85 43.85 20.61
C SER A 12 1.97 42.60 21.48
N CYS A 13 2.24 41.45 20.90
CA CYS A 13 2.67 40.29 21.69
C CYS A 13 4.16 40.48 22.03
N PRO A 14 4.55 40.39 23.32
CA PRO A 14 5.93 40.54 23.75
C PRO A 14 6.75 39.30 23.36
N THR A 15 7.89 39.59 22.74
CA THR A 15 9.09 38.75 22.60
C THR A 15 9.00 37.37 23.25
N HIS A 16 8.77 36.33 22.45
CA HIS A 16 9.20 34.99 22.86
C HIS A 16 10.69 34.85 22.56
N ASN A 17 11.38 34.67 23.66
CA ASN A 17 12.80 34.48 23.84
C ASN A 17 13.33 33.41 22.87
N SER A 18 14.41 33.78 22.17
CA SER A 18 15.27 32.90 21.40
C SER A 18 15.74 31.72 22.25
N PHE A 19 15.37 30.49 21.87
CA PHE A 19 15.96 29.28 22.43
C PHE A 19 16.05 28.17 21.37
N ASP A 20 17.30 27.96 20.96
CA ASP A 20 17.93 26.80 20.34
C ASP A 20 17.25 26.02 19.20
N GLN A 21 18.00 25.96 18.11
CA GLN A 21 17.83 25.06 16.98
C GLN A 21 17.84 23.61 17.47
N GLY A 22 16.68 22.97 17.51
CA GLY A 22 16.52 21.53 17.70
C GLY A 22 16.00 20.90 16.41
N GLU A 23 16.95 20.50 15.57
CA GLU A 23 16.91 19.48 14.52
C GLU A 23 15.52 19.00 14.07
N LYS A 24 15.16 19.36 12.83
CA LYS A 24 14.20 18.58 12.07
C LYS A 24 14.80 17.20 11.87
N GLU A 25 14.39 16.23 12.68
CA GLU A 25 14.51 14.84 12.30
C GLU A 25 13.51 14.61 11.17
N ASP A 26 13.89 15.00 9.94
CA ASP A 26 13.41 14.35 8.74
C ASP A 26 13.95 12.92 8.82
N GLN A 27 13.29 12.09 9.63
CA GLN A 27 13.60 10.67 9.69
C GLN A 27 13.27 10.14 8.30
N ASP A 28 14.31 10.00 7.48
CA ASP A 28 14.29 9.21 6.26
C ASP A 28 13.92 7.78 6.67
N LEU A 29 12.60 7.53 6.75
CA LEU A 29 12.05 6.18 6.80
C LEU A 29 12.72 5.45 5.64
N PRO A 30 13.44 4.34 5.87
CA PRO A 30 14.12 3.63 4.79
C PRO A 30 13.05 3.30 3.76
N GLY A 31 13.16 3.96 2.60
CA GLY A 31 12.12 3.92 1.58
C GLY A 31 11.71 2.48 1.32
N GLU A 32 10.41 2.22 1.40
CA GLU A 32 9.84 0.90 1.22
C GLU A 32 10.13 0.46 -0.22
N GLN A 33 11.25 -0.26 -0.39
CA GLN A 33 11.71 -0.68 -1.71
C GLN A 33 10.72 -1.69 -2.25
N ILE A 34 9.99 -1.32 -3.30
CA ILE A 34 9.07 -2.22 -3.98
C ILE A 34 9.92 -3.31 -4.63
N VAL A 35 9.90 -4.51 -4.03
CA VAL A 35 10.60 -5.68 -4.58
C VAL A 35 9.71 -6.30 -5.64
N GLU A 36 10.14 -6.22 -6.91
CA GLU A 36 9.49 -6.95 -7.99
C GLU A 36 9.77 -8.44 -7.84
N MET A 37 8.72 -9.22 -7.54
CA MET A 37 8.84 -10.66 -7.47
C MET A 37 8.75 -11.28 -8.87
N PRO A 38 9.67 -12.18 -9.25
CA PRO A 38 9.62 -12.83 -10.56
C PRO A 38 8.39 -13.74 -10.64
N ILE A 39 7.60 -13.55 -11.70
CA ILE A 39 6.46 -14.40 -12.00
C ILE A 39 6.96 -15.57 -12.84
N ASN A 40 6.99 -16.75 -12.22
CA ASN A 40 7.55 -17.98 -12.76
C ASN A 40 6.47 -19.06 -13.00
N GLY A 41 5.20 -18.69 -12.90
CA GLY A 41 4.06 -19.60 -13.00
C GLY A 41 3.74 -20.36 -11.71
N VAL A 42 4.48 -20.17 -10.62
CA VAL A 42 4.18 -20.80 -9.32
C VAL A 42 3.57 -19.78 -8.37
N LEU A 43 2.35 -20.05 -7.90
CA LEU A 43 1.64 -19.23 -6.92
C LEU A 43 1.35 -20.04 -5.66
N ASP A 44 1.78 -19.55 -4.51
CA ASP A 44 1.51 -20.18 -3.22
C ASP A 44 0.46 -19.39 -2.43
N LEU A 45 -0.60 -20.10 -2.04
CA LEU A 45 -1.78 -19.53 -1.39
C LEU A 45 -1.85 -19.84 0.11
N HIS A 46 -0.84 -20.47 0.72
CA HIS A 46 -0.93 -20.94 2.11
C HIS A 46 -1.15 -19.85 3.17
N THR A 47 -0.76 -18.60 2.89
CA THR A 47 -0.93 -17.46 3.80
C THR A 47 -2.18 -16.62 3.52
N PHE A 48 -2.93 -16.89 2.45
CA PHE A 48 -4.00 -16.02 2.00
C PHE A 48 -5.36 -16.43 2.57
N GLN A 49 -6.21 -15.43 2.83
CA GLN A 49 -7.59 -15.71 3.21
C GLN A 49 -8.39 -16.16 1.98
N PRO A 50 -9.38 -17.08 2.15
CA PRO A 50 -10.20 -17.57 1.05
C PRO A 50 -10.88 -16.47 0.21
N LYS A 51 -11.26 -15.35 0.85
CA LYS A 51 -11.91 -14.22 0.18
C LYS A 51 -10.99 -13.48 -0.80
N GLU A 52 -9.68 -13.48 -0.55
CA GLU A 52 -8.66 -12.75 -1.33
C GLU A 52 -8.13 -13.61 -2.47
N VAL A 53 -8.19 -14.94 -2.32
CA VAL A 53 -7.63 -15.91 -3.27
C VAL A 53 -8.26 -15.81 -4.65
N LYS A 54 -9.57 -15.56 -4.75
CA LYS A 54 -10.25 -15.52 -6.04
C LYS A 54 -9.71 -14.38 -6.92
N GLU A 55 -9.62 -13.19 -6.36
CA GLU A 55 -9.12 -12.01 -7.05
C GLU A 55 -7.63 -12.19 -7.37
N LEU A 56 -6.83 -12.59 -6.38
CA LEU A 56 -5.40 -12.81 -6.54
C LEU A 56 -5.06 -13.82 -7.65
N VAL A 57 -5.77 -14.95 -7.72
CA VAL A 57 -5.51 -15.98 -8.73
C VAL A 57 -5.84 -15.47 -10.13
N ASN A 58 -6.92 -14.72 -10.30
CA ASN A 58 -7.26 -14.12 -11.59
C ASN A 58 -6.17 -13.14 -12.06
N ASP A 59 -5.78 -12.20 -11.19
CA ASP A 59 -4.75 -11.20 -11.50
C ASP A 59 -3.41 -11.88 -11.85
N TYR A 60 -3.06 -12.93 -11.11
CA TYR A 60 -1.84 -13.70 -11.36
C TYR A 60 -1.88 -14.43 -12.71
N ILE A 61 -3.01 -15.04 -13.08
CA ILE A 61 -3.17 -15.69 -14.38
C ILE A 61 -3.06 -14.68 -15.52
N GLU A 62 -3.69 -13.51 -15.40
CA GLU A 62 -3.61 -12.45 -16.40
C GLU A 62 -2.17 -11.94 -16.60
N GLU A 63 -1.45 -11.75 -15.51
CA GLU A 63 -0.05 -11.33 -15.56
C GLU A 63 0.85 -12.45 -16.13
N CYS A 64 0.58 -13.72 -15.83
CA CYS A 64 1.26 -14.86 -16.45
C CYS A 64 1.01 -14.92 -17.97
N LEU A 65 -0.24 -14.73 -18.41
CA LEU A 65 -0.59 -14.67 -19.82
C LEU A 65 0.13 -13.52 -20.54
N ARG A 66 0.21 -12.34 -19.93
CA ARG A 66 0.97 -11.20 -20.48
C ARG A 66 2.46 -11.50 -20.62
N ARG A 67 3.00 -12.38 -19.78
CA ARG A 67 4.40 -12.84 -19.83
C ARG A 67 4.60 -14.07 -20.73
N GLY A 68 3.55 -14.62 -21.32
CA GLY A 68 3.60 -15.84 -22.14
C GLY A 68 3.83 -17.12 -21.32
N LEU A 69 3.48 -17.11 -20.03
CA LEU A 69 3.54 -18.26 -19.13
C LEU A 69 2.19 -18.97 -19.12
N TYR A 70 2.15 -20.15 -19.73
CA TYR A 70 0.93 -20.97 -19.83
C TYR A 70 0.94 -22.19 -18.90
N ASP A 71 2.10 -22.52 -18.33
CA ASP A 71 2.24 -23.58 -17.33
C ASP A 71 2.22 -22.94 -15.94
N LEU A 72 1.19 -23.28 -15.16
CA LEU A 72 0.88 -22.68 -13.88
C LEU A 72 0.78 -23.76 -12.80
N ARG A 73 1.42 -23.52 -11.66
CA ARG A 73 1.39 -24.37 -10.48
C ARG A 73 0.88 -23.58 -9.29
N ILE A 74 -0.38 -23.84 -8.93
CA ILE A 74 -1.01 -23.21 -7.76
C ILE A 74 -0.90 -24.14 -6.55
N ILE A 75 -0.22 -23.70 -5.50
CA ILE A 75 -0.03 -24.41 -4.24
C ILE A 75 -1.07 -23.90 -3.25
N HIS A 76 -2.11 -24.68 -2.98
CA HIS A 76 -3.22 -24.29 -2.09
C HIS A 76 -3.13 -24.92 -0.68
N GLY A 77 -2.00 -25.56 -0.34
CA GLY A 77 -1.75 -26.19 0.95
C GLY A 77 -2.63 -27.42 1.25
N LYS A 78 -2.38 -28.03 2.42
CA LYS A 78 -3.14 -29.16 2.99
C LYS A 78 -4.07 -28.63 4.08
N GLY A 79 -5.20 -28.05 3.68
CA GLY A 79 -6.24 -27.53 4.60
C GLY A 79 -7.57 -28.26 4.46
N THR A 80 -8.67 -27.58 4.80
CA THR A 80 -10.07 -28.04 4.60
C THR A 80 -10.48 -28.19 3.13
N GLY A 81 -9.62 -27.85 2.18
CA GLY A 81 -9.92 -27.88 0.75
C GLY A 81 -10.67 -26.65 0.22
N THR A 82 -10.95 -25.66 1.07
CA THR A 82 -11.60 -24.41 0.64
C THR A 82 -10.81 -23.68 -0.45
N LEU A 83 -9.50 -23.51 -0.25
CA LEU A 83 -8.63 -22.87 -1.26
C LEU A 83 -8.60 -23.67 -2.57
N LYS A 84 -8.55 -25.00 -2.48
CA LYS A 84 -8.65 -25.88 -3.64
C LYS A 84 -9.98 -25.67 -4.39
N ALA A 85 -11.11 -25.66 -3.69
CA ALA A 85 -12.42 -25.46 -4.30
C ALA A 85 -12.52 -24.10 -5.01
N ILE A 86 -11.95 -23.04 -4.41
CA ILE A 86 -11.90 -21.71 -5.02
C ILE A 86 -11.07 -21.74 -6.30
N VAL A 87 -9.85 -22.27 -6.25
CA VAL A 87 -8.97 -22.36 -7.42
C VAL A 87 -9.61 -23.18 -8.55
N HIS A 88 -10.30 -24.27 -8.22
CA HIS A 88 -11.02 -25.09 -9.20
C HIS A 88 -12.28 -24.44 -9.79
N SER A 89 -12.77 -23.35 -9.19
CA SER A 89 -13.98 -22.65 -9.65
C SER A 89 -13.71 -21.49 -10.62
N ILE A 90 -12.43 -21.20 -10.86
CA ILE A 90 -11.94 -20.14 -11.76
C ILE A 90 -11.87 -20.68 -13.18
#